data_AF-A0A077EHA4-F1
#
_entry.id   AF-A0A077EHA4-F1
#
_cell.length_a   1.000
_cell.length_b   1.000
_cell.length_c   1.000
_cell.angle_alpha   90.00
_cell.angle_beta   90.00
_cell.angle_gamma   90.00
#
_symmetry.space_group_name_H-M   'P 1'
#
loop_
_entity.id
_entity.type
_entity.pdbx_description
1 polymer ?
#
loop_
_entity_poly.entity_id
_entity_poly.type
_entity_poly.pdbx_seq_one_letter_code
_entity_poly.pdbx_strand_id
1 'polypeptide(L)'
;MKTNSVKIFLSVIIVVSVVSSWVHYYVKPIDKAMWLIGTWENKTSRGSVYESWKKINESELAGKSYAVKGADTIIFETVQLKQEGNNLYYIPTVRNQNDGKPVSFKAYTITDYKMVFGNPEHDFPQSVSYTKVNADSLVAEISGVKNGNVRHQTFPMIRLK
;
A
#
# COMPACT_ATOMS: atom_id res chain seq x y z
N MET A 1 29.09 -70.05 39.47
CA MET A 1 29.36 -68.63 39.21
C MET A 1 28.43 -68.20 38.07
N LYS A 2 27.37 -67.41 38.35
CA LYS A 2 26.33 -67.05 37.37
C LYS A 2 26.84 -65.91 36.47
N THR A 3 26.80 -66.09 35.16
CA THR A 3 26.97 -65.03 34.16
C THR A 3 25.60 -64.62 33.63
N ASN A 4 25.32 -63.32 33.69
CA ASN A 4 24.10 -62.71 33.19
C ASN A 4 24.21 -62.50 31.68
N SER A 5 23.24 -62.99 30.89
CA SER A 5 23.12 -62.66 29.47
C SER A 5 22.04 -61.61 29.30
N VAL A 6 22.47 -60.37 29.04
CA VAL A 6 21.63 -59.22 28.71
C VAL A 6 21.05 -59.42 27.30
N LYS A 7 19.72 -59.40 27.18
CA LYS A 7 19.02 -59.39 25.89
C LYS A 7 19.05 -57.97 25.32
N ILE A 8 19.73 -57.78 24.20
CA ILE A 8 19.76 -56.51 23.45
C ILE A 8 18.53 -56.48 22.54
N PHE A 9 17.57 -55.61 22.85
CA PHE A 9 16.50 -55.27 21.92
C PHE A 9 17.01 -54.21 20.93
N LEU A 10 17.15 -54.58 19.66
CA LEU A 10 17.37 -53.62 18.58
C LEU A 10 16.10 -52.77 18.43
N SER A 11 16.18 -51.52 18.91
CA SER A 11 15.17 -50.50 18.62
C SER A 11 15.55 -49.82 17.31
N VAL A 12 14.83 -50.14 16.23
CA VAL A 12 14.93 -49.41 14.96
C VAL A 12 14.25 -48.06 15.13
N ILE A 13 15.04 -47.01 15.34
CA ILE A 13 14.57 -45.63 15.32
C ILE A 13 14.56 -45.18 13.85
N ILE A 14 13.39 -45.20 13.21
CA ILE A 14 13.18 -44.50 11.94
C ILE A 14 13.11 -43.01 12.28
N VAL A 15 14.22 -42.31 12.08
CA VAL A 15 14.26 -40.84 12.10
C VAL A 15 13.57 -40.38 10.82
N VAL A 16 12.26 -40.12 10.89
CA VAL A 16 11.56 -39.33 9.87
C VAL A 16 11.98 -37.88 10.08
N SER A 17 12.97 -37.43 9.33
CA SER A 17 13.31 -36.02 9.19
C SER A 17 12.18 -35.32 8.45
N VAL A 18 11.14 -34.93 9.19
CA VAL A 18 10.16 -33.94 8.72
C VAL A 18 10.89 -32.61 8.65
N VAL A 19 11.54 -32.34 7.52
CA VAL A 19 11.94 -30.99 7.16
C VAL A 19 10.65 -30.27 6.82
N SER A 20 9.95 -29.79 7.85
CA SER A 20 8.89 -28.80 7.69
C SER A 20 9.58 -27.55 7.17
N SER A 21 9.71 -27.45 5.85
CA SER A 21 10.00 -26.19 5.18
C SER A 21 8.85 -25.27 5.55
N TRP A 22 9.06 -24.46 6.57
CA TRP A 22 8.21 -23.33 6.88
C TRP A 22 8.30 -22.42 5.65
N VAL A 23 7.42 -22.63 4.67
CA VAL A 23 7.21 -21.69 3.59
C VAL A 23 6.64 -20.46 4.27
N HIS A 24 7.52 -19.52 4.61
CA HIS A 24 7.12 -18.23 5.11
C HIS A 24 6.37 -17.56 3.97
N TYR A 25 5.04 -17.51 4.04
CA TYR A 25 4.24 -16.79 3.07
C TYR A 25 4.58 -15.30 3.21
N TYR A 26 5.46 -14.83 2.33
CA TYR A 26 5.84 -13.43 2.28
C TYR A 26 4.66 -12.64 1.72
N VAL A 27 3.91 -11.99 2.60
CA VAL A 27 2.87 -11.04 2.20
C VAL A 27 3.57 -9.85 1.55
N LYS A 28 3.33 -9.65 0.25
CA LYS A 28 3.93 -8.50 -0.44
C LYS A 28 3.31 -7.22 0.14
N PRO A 29 4.10 -6.16 0.32
CA PRO A 29 3.59 -4.83 0.66
C PRO A 29 2.33 -4.42 -0.11
N ILE A 30 2.28 -4.68 -1.42
CA ILE A 30 1.12 -4.35 -2.26
C ILE A 30 -0.14 -5.13 -1.90
N ASP A 31 -0.05 -6.35 -1.36
CA ASP A 31 -1.22 -7.14 -0.95
C ASP A 31 -1.96 -6.47 0.22
N LYS A 32 -1.22 -5.74 1.06
CA LYS A 32 -1.80 -4.91 2.14
C LYS A 32 -2.47 -3.64 1.63
N ALA A 33 -2.28 -3.27 0.36
CA ALA A 33 -2.90 -2.10 -0.26
C ALA A 33 -4.24 -2.43 -0.95
N MET A 34 -4.64 -3.71 -1.02
CA MET A 34 -5.83 -4.15 -1.78
C MET A 34 -7.13 -3.50 -1.29
N TRP A 35 -7.18 -3.02 -0.05
CA TRP A 35 -8.35 -2.29 0.47
C TRP A 35 -8.58 -0.95 -0.23
N LEU A 36 -7.59 -0.38 -0.93
CA LEU A 36 -7.76 0.83 -1.73
C LEU A 36 -8.61 0.60 -2.99
N ILE A 37 -8.62 -0.61 -3.56
CA ILE A 37 -9.34 -0.93 -4.81
C ILE A 37 -10.81 -0.54 -4.67
N GLY A 38 -11.33 0.22 -5.64
CA GLY A 38 -12.67 0.78 -5.63
C GLY A 38 -12.67 2.27 -5.94
N THR A 39 -13.84 2.91 -5.87
CA THR A 39 -14.00 4.35 -6.06
C THR A 39 -14.35 5.01 -4.75
N TRP A 40 -13.68 6.11 -4.44
CA TRP A 40 -13.79 6.89 -3.23
C TRP A 40 -14.20 8.32 -3.56
N GLU A 41 -15.09 8.89 -2.78
CA GLU A 41 -15.57 10.25 -2.93
C GLU A 41 -15.11 11.09 -1.74
N ASN A 42 -14.42 12.19 -2.02
CA ASN A 42 -14.21 13.30 -1.10
C ASN A 42 -15.20 14.42 -1.45
N LYS A 43 -16.21 14.61 -0.59
CA LYS A 43 -17.21 15.66 -0.77
C LYS A 43 -16.73 16.97 -0.17
N THR A 44 -16.70 18.03 -0.98
CA THR A 44 -16.30 19.38 -0.57
C THR A 44 -17.42 20.39 -0.80
N SER A 45 -17.27 21.60 -0.26
CA SER A 45 -18.19 22.71 -0.55
C SER A 45 -18.22 23.14 -2.02
N ARG A 46 -17.21 22.77 -2.81
CA ARG A 46 -17.10 23.10 -4.24
C ARG A 46 -17.52 21.95 -5.16
N GLY A 47 -18.00 20.85 -4.59
CA GLY A 47 -18.35 19.63 -5.31
C GLY A 47 -17.50 18.43 -4.87
N SER A 48 -17.69 17.32 -5.58
CA SER A 48 -17.07 16.04 -5.26
C SER A 48 -15.81 15.81 -6.08
N VAL A 49 -14.75 15.36 -5.39
CA VAL A 49 -13.55 14.80 -6.01
C VAL A 49 -13.58 13.29 -5.79
N TYR A 50 -13.24 12.54 -6.82
CA TYR A 50 -13.23 11.09 -6.80
C TYR A 50 -11.81 10.58 -6.96
N GLU A 51 -11.53 9.47 -6.29
CA GLU A 51 -10.31 8.70 -6.46
C GLU A 51 -10.68 7.25 -6.73
N SER A 52 -10.22 6.68 -7.84
CA SER A 52 -10.50 5.29 -8.19
C SER A 52 -9.24 4.46 -8.33
N TRP A 53 -9.21 3.30 -7.67
CA TRP A 53 -8.11 2.34 -7.72
C TRP A 53 -8.54 1.04 -8.36
N LYS A 54 -7.67 0.48 -9.20
CA LYS A 54 -7.84 -0.84 -9.81
C LYS A 54 -6.55 -1.64 -9.78
N LYS A 55 -6.68 -2.97 -9.67
CA LYS A 55 -5.55 -3.90 -9.84
C LYS A 55 -5.18 -3.98 -11.32
N ILE A 56 -3.90 -3.78 -11.63
CA ILE A 56 -3.37 -4.00 -12.98
C ILE A 56 -2.79 -5.41 -13.07
N ASN A 57 -1.98 -5.81 -12.08
CA ASN A 57 -1.38 -7.12 -11.95
C ASN A 57 -0.96 -7.37 -10.49
N GLU A 58 -0.21 -8.45 -10.23
CA GLU A 58 0.28 -8.83 -8.88
C GLU A 58 1.32 -7.89 -8.25
N SER A 59 1.80 -6.90 -9.00
CA SER A 59 2.83 -5.95 -8.59
C SER A 59 2.43 -4.50 -8.83
N GLU A 60 1.20 -4.22 -9.30
CA GLU A 60 0.77 -2.85 -9.62
C GLU A 60 -0.73 -2.61 -9.40
N LEU A 61 -1.03 -1.51 -8.69
CA LEU A 61 -2.36 -0.88 -8.69
C LEU A 61 -2.28 0.47 -9.43
N ALA A 62 -3.34 0.81 -10.16
CA ALA A 62 -3.49 2.11 -10.80
C ALA A 62 -4.58 2.93 -10.11
N GLY A 63 -4.21 4.12 -9.65
CA GLY A 63 -5.09 5.14 -9.09
C GLY A 63 -5.32 6.28 -10.08
N LYS A 64 -6.45 6.98 -9.96
CA LYS A 64 -6.68 8.27 -10.61
C LYS A 64 -7.58 9.16 -9.76
N SER A 65 -7.27 10.45 -9.74
CA SER A 65 -8.05 11.49 -9.04
C SER A 65 -8.73 12.38 -10.07
N TYR A 66 -10.04 12.61 -9.93
CA TYR A 66 -10.84 13.32 -10.94
C TYR A 66 -12.08 13.99 -10.36
N ALA A 67 -12.63 14.96 -11.09
CA ALA A 67 -13.97 15.51 -10.86
C ALA A 67 -14.86 15.26 -12.08
N VAL A 68 -16.17 15.19 -11.84
CA VAL A 68 -17.17 15.06 -12.90
C VAL A 68 -17.90 16.40 -13.04
N LYS A 69 -17.97 16.92 -14.27
CA LYS A 69 -18.67 18.16 -14.61
C LYS A 69 -19.62 17.89 -15.78
N GLY A 70 -20.91 17.72 -15.49
CA GLY A 70 -21.87 17.28 -16.50
C GLY A 70 -21.55 15.85 -16.95
N ALA A 71 -21.37 15.67 -18.27
CA ALA A 71 -20.94 14.40 -18.85
C ALA A 71 -19.41 14.22 -18.91
N ASP A 72 -18.64 15.29 -18.62
CA ASP A 72 -17.19 15.28 -18.76
C ASP A 72 -16.48 14.90 -17.47
N THR A 73 -15.35 14.21 -17.60
CA THR A 73 -14.46 13.86 -16.49
C THR A 73 -13.15 14.64 -16.62
N ILE A 74 -12.82 15.41 -15.59
CA ILE A 74 -11.56 16.16 -15.50
C ILE A 74 -10.61 15.39 -14.60
N ILE A 75 -9.57 14.79 -15.18
CA ILE A 75 -8.53 14.06 -14.45
C ILE A 75 -7.47 15.06 -13.95
N PHE A 76 -7.19 15.00 -12.66
CA PHE A 76 -6.17 15.81 -11.99
C PHE A 76 -4.83 15.09 -11.91
N GLU A 77 -4.88 13.78 -11.62
CA GLU A 77 -3.72 12.96 -11.29
C GLU A 77 -3.98 11.50 -11.66
N THR A 78 -2.92 10.81 -12.06
CA THR A 78 -2.87 9.35 -12.11
C THR A 78 -1.75 8.85 -11.21
N VAL A 79 -1.93 7.71 -10.58
CA VAL A 79 -0.98 7.16 -9.62
C VAL A 79 -0.70 5.71 -9.96
N GLN A 80 0.57 5.32 -9.88
CA GLN A 80 0.97 3.92 -9.85
C GLN A 80 1.40 3.56 -8.43
N LEU A 81 0.80 2.52 -7.86
CA LEU A 81 1.30 1.88 -6.65
C LEU A 81 2.05 0.61 -7.07
N LYS A 82 3.37 0.65 -7.01
CA LYS A 82 4.23 -0.34 -7.66
C LYS A 82 5.10 -1.10 -6.66
N GLN A 83 5.04 -2.43 -6.73
CA GLN A 83 5.88 -3.35 -5.96
C GLN A 83 7.22 -3.55 -6.68
N GLU A 84 8.33 -3.27 -6.01
CA GLU A 84 9.69 -3.53 -6.51
C GLU A 84 10.53 -4.21 -5.42
N GLY A 85 10.76 -5.52 -5.59
CA GLY A 85 11.37 -6.35 -4.56
C GLY A 85 10.54 -6.31 -3.26
N ASN A 86 11.16 -5.86 -2.17
CA ASN A 86 10.49 -5.70 -0.87
C ASN A 86 9.92 -4.30 -0.63
N ASN A 87 10.01 -3.40 -1.62
CA ASN A 87 9.58 -2.01 -1.49
C ASN A 87 8.28 -1.77 -2.25
N LEU A 88 7.49 -0.83 -1.73
CA LEU A 88 6.29 -0.31 -2.39
C LEU A 88 6.52 1.18 -2.68
N TYR A 89 6.14 1.61 -3.88
CA TYR A 89 6.30 2.99 -4.32
C TYR A 89 4.95 3.57 -4.70
N TYR A 90 4.67 4.79 -4.22
CA TYR A 90 3.58 5.64 -4.66
C TYR A 90 4.14 6.62 -5.70
N ILE A 91 3.66 6.52 -6.94
CA ILE A 91 4.24 7.20 -8.10
C ILE A 91 3.15 8.04 -8.81
N PRO A 92 2.88 9.26 -8.33
CA PRO A 92 1.92 10.17 -8.94
C PRO A 92 2.47 10.87 -10.18
N THR A 93 1.58 11.10 -11.14
CA THR A 93 1.75 12.01 -12.26
C THR A 93 0.60 13.00 -12.24
N VAL A 94 0.91 14.25 -11.90
CA VAL A 94 -0.08 15.33 -11.79
C VAL A 94 -0.13 16.12 -13.10
N ARG A 95 -1.35 16.36 -13.61
CA ARG A 95 -1.54 17.09 -14.86
C ARG A 95 -1.00 18.53 -14.73
N ASN A 96 -0.24 18.96 -15.74
CA ASN A 96 0.36 20.31 -15.81
C ASN A 96 1.30 20.66 -14.64
N GLN A 97 1.89 19.66 -13.98
CA GLN A 97 2.95 19.87 -12.98
C GLN A 97 4.16 19.01 -13.34
N ASN A 98 5.35 19.41 -12.86
CA ASN A 98 6.60 18.66 -13.02
C ASN A 98 6.89 18.21 -14.47
N ASP A 99 6.57 19.05 -15.46
CA ASP A 99 6.68 18.72 -16.89
C ASP A 99 5.96 17.42 -17.31
N GLY A 100 4.93 17.01 -16.56
CA GLY A 100 4.23 15.74 -16.77
C GLY A 100 5.02 14.50 -16.35
N LYS A 101 6.14 14.66 -15.65
CA LYS A 101 6.96 13.55 -15.16
C LYS A 101 6.45 13.03 -13.82
N PRO A 102 6.51 11.70 -13.59
CA PRO A 102 6.14 11.13 -12.30
C PRO A 102 7.13 11.52 -11.21
N VAL A 103 6.65 11.60 -9.97
CA VAL A 103 7.47 11.74 -8.76
C VAL A 103 7.33 10.46 -7.96
N SER A 104 8.42 9.90 -7.42
CA SER A 104 8.36 8.64 -6.66
C SER A 104 8.42 8.90 -5.16
N PHE A 105 7.57 8.23 -4.39
CA PHE A 105 7.57 8.22 -2.93
C PHE A 105 7.70 6.78 -2.44
N LYS A 106 8.73 6.49 -1.65
CA LYS A 106 8.99 5.14 -1.12
C LYS A 106 8.17 4.92 0.15
N ALA A 107 7.54 3.76 0.27
CA ALA A 107 6.87 3.39 1.51
C ALA A 107 7.87 3.19 2.65
N TYR A 108 7.54 3.74 3.83
CA TYR A 108 8.28 3.48 5.07
C TYR A 108 7.36 2.99 6.20
N THR A 109 6.05 2.97 6.00
CA THR A 109 5.09 2.32 6.91
C THR A 109 4.02 1.63 6.09
N ILE A 110 3.80 0.34 6.34
CA ILE A 110 2.73 -0.45 5.73
C ILE A 110 2.17 -1.40 6.77
N THR A 111 0.92 -1.16 7.15
CA THR A 111 0.11 -2.00 8.03
C THR A 111 -1.20 -2.34 7.32
N ASP A 112 -2.07 -3.11 7.98
CA ASP A 112 -3.34 -3.51 7.39
C ASP A 112 -4.37 -2.36 7.29
N TYR A 113 -4.09 -1.23 7.95
CA TYR A 113 -4.96 -0.05 8.00
C TYR A 113 -4.25 1.28 7.70
N LYS A 114 -2.92 1.29 7.52
CA LYS A 114 -2.17 2.52 7.24
C LYS A 114 -0.99 2.28 6.32
N MET A 115 -0.85 3.14 5.33
CA MET A 115 0.31 3.22 4.44
C MET A 115 0.86 4.64 4.45
N VAL A 116 2.18 4.76 4.51
CA VAL A 116 2.87 6.06 4.45
C VAL A 116 4.05 5.97 3.50
N PHE A 117 4.07 6.90 2.55
CA PHE A 117 5.07 7.06 1.51
C PHE A 117 5.81 8.36 1.72
N GLY A 118 7.11 8.38 1.42
CA GLY A 118 7.98 9.52 1.65
C GLY A 118 8.93 9.80 0.49
N ASN A 119 9.15 11.08 0.23
CA ASN A 119 10.22 11.63 -0.58
C ASN A 119 10.68 12.95 0.08
N PRO A 120 11.65 12.89 1.01
CA PRO A 120 12.12 14.07 1.75
C PRO A 120 12.74 15.17 0.87
N GLU A 121 13.22 14.80 -0.32
CA GLU A 121 13.86 15.71 -1.27
C GLU A 121 12.85 16.48 -2.13
N HIS A 122 11.57 16.09 -2.11
CA HIS A 122 10.50 16.79 -2.82
C HIS A 122 10.09 18.07 -2.07
N ASP A 123 9.62 19.10 -2.79
CA ASP A 123 9.32 20.42 -2.21
C ASP A 123 8.04 20.41 -1.35
N PHE A 124 6.91 20.00 -1.92
CA PHE A 124 5.69 19.66 -1.21
C PHE A 124 4.76 18.89 -2.16
N PRO A 125 4.18 17.75 -1.74
CA PRO A 125 4.35 17.13 -0.42
C PRO A 125 5.64 16.33 -0.32
N GLN A 126 6.08 16.06 0.91
CA GLN A 126 7.19 15.13 1.21
C GLN A 126 6.67 13.77 1.69
N SER A 127 5.42 13.72 2.18
CA SER A 127 4.75 12.49 2.58
C SER A 127 3.34 12.43 2.03
N VAL A 128 2.94 11.22 1.63
CA VAL A 128 1.57 10.85 1.27
C VAL A 128 1.17 9.67 2.13
N SER A 129 -0.01 9.71 2.74
CA SER A 129 -0.51 8.62 3.57
C SER A 129 -1.96 8.28 3.28
N TYR A 130 -2.30 7.02 3.52
CA TYR A 130 -3.66 6.51 3.47
C TYR A 130 -3.95 5.77 4.77
N THR A 131 -5.01 6.15 5.47
CA THR A 131 -5.49 5.49 6.69
C THR A 131 -6.89 4.96 6.48
N LYS A 132 -7.06 3.64 6.55
CA LYS A 132 -8.35 2.96 6.53
C LYS A 132 -9.05 3.21 7.87
N VAL A 133 -10.21 3.85 7.83
CA VAL A 133 -11.02 4.12 9.03
C VAL A 133 -12.01 2.97 9.23
N ASN A 134 -12.81 2.68 8.20
CA ASN A 134 -13.70 1.51 8.14
C ASN A 134 -13.57 0.82 6.76
N ALA A 135 -14.44 -0.15 6.46
CA ALA A 135 -14.46 -0.80 5.15
C ALA A 135 -14.81 0.17 4.00
N ASP A 136 -15.61 1.19 4.30
CA ASP A 136 -16.18 2.16 3.38
C ASP A 136 -15.65 3.59 3.60
N SER A 137 -14.67 3.78 4.49
CA SER A 137 -14.10 5.11 4.76
C SER A 137 -12.59 5.06 4.94
N LEU A 138 -11.91 6.05 4.37
CA LEU A 138 -10.49 6.27 4.51
C LEU A 138 -10.18 7.75 4.66
N VAL A 139 -8.96 8.06 5.09
CA VAL A 139 -8.40 9.40 5.01
C VAL A 139 -7.09 9.32 4.22
N ALA A 140 -7.02 10.04 3.11
CA ALA A 140 -5.75 10.33 2.47
C ALA A 140 -5.17 11.62 3.10
N GLU A 141 -3.86 11.72 3.21
CA GLU A 141 -3.20 12.92 3.71
C GLU A 141 -1.92 13.17 2.93
N ILE A 142 -1.67 14.43 2.60
CA ILE A 142 -0.37 14.90 2.14
C ILE A 142 0.25 15.82 3.19
N SER A 143 1.55 15.70 3.44
CA SER A 143 2.25 16.54 4.42
C SER A 143 3.70 16.83 4.02
N GLY A 144 4.28 17.86 4.60
CA GLY A 144 5.65 18.28 4.35
C GLY A 144 5.92 19.73 4.75
N VAL A 145 7.13 20.20 4.53
CA VAL A 145 7.51 21.60 4.77
C VAL A 145 7.33 22.40 3.49
N LYS A 146 6.57 23.50 3.54
CA LYS A 146 6.43 24.45 2.43
C LYS A 146 6.73 25.87 2.91
N ASN A 147 7.70 26.52 2.30
CA ASN A 147 8.19 27.85 2.69
C ASN A 147 8.55 27.92 4.20
N GLY A 148 9.31 26.93 4.69
CA GLY A 148 9.75 26.83 6.09
C GLY A 148 8.66 26.45 7.10
N ASN A 149 7.41 26.25 6.67
CA ASN A 149 6.30 25.91 7.55
C ASN A 149 5.82 24.48 7.31
N VAL A 150 5.60 23.73 8.38
CA VAL A 150 4.96 22.41 8.29
C VAL A 150 3.52 22.58 7.83
N ARG A 151 3.13 21.86 6.78
CA ARG A 151 1.78 21.82 6.25
C ARG A 151 1.32 20.38 6.12
N HIS A 152 0.03 20.18 6.33
CA HIS A 152 -0.66 18.94 6.01
C HIS A 152 -2.04 19.26 5.44
N GLN A 153 -2.57 18.35 4.63
CA GLN A 153 -3.92 18.43 4.09
C GLN A 153 -4.51 17.03 4.06
N THR A 154 -5.69 16.90 4.66
CA THR A 154 -6.43 15.63 4.74
C THR A 154 -7.60 15.62 3.76
N PHE A 155 -7.89 14.44 3.22
CA PHE A 155 -8.99 14.16 2.31
C PHE A 155 -9.79 12.99 2.89
N PRO A 156 -10.81 13.25 3.72
CA PRO A 156 -11.71 12.19 4.19
C PRO A 156 -12.56 11.68 3.02
N MET A 157 -12.54 10.38 2.77
CA MET A 157 -13.23 9.78 1.63
C MET A 157 -14.19 8.67 2.04
N ILE A 158 -15.30 8.57 1.31
CA ILE A 158 -16.29 7.51 1.44
C ILE A 158 -16.28 6.66 0.17
N ARG A 159 -16.31 5.34 0.32
CA ARG A 159 -16.38 4.39 -0.80
C ARG A 159 -17.77 4.46 -1.45
N LEU A 160 -17.80 4.58 -2.76
CA LEU A 160 -19.03 4.43 -3.54
C LEU A 160 -19.39 2.94 -3.65
N LYS A 161 -20.68 2.64 -3.52
CA LYS A 161 -21.23 1.28 -3.68
C LYS A 161 -21.29 0.86 -5.14
#